data_AF-A0A848Y875-F1
#
_entry.id   AF-A0A848Y875-F1
#
_cell.length_a   1.000
_cell.length_b   1.000
_cell.length_c   1.000
_cell.angle_alpha   90.00
_cell.angle_beta   90.00
_cell.angle_gamma   90.00
#
_symmetry.space_group_name_H-M   'P 1'
#
loop_
_entity.id
_entity.type
_entity.pdbx_description
1 polymer ?
#
loop_
_entity_poly.entity_id
_entity_poly.type
_entity_poly.pdbx_seq_one_letter_code
_entity_poly.pdbx_strand_id
1 'polypeptide(L)'
;VNDAGLAVSLTFGGRQIVGTGFGVPLILRYVLQSCDTAEQAGEVLARVPTHMSYNVTVLDAERRYLTAMMAPDRKPALLTHAAVATNHQERVEWADHARFTATVERERFLLQRLMLHVDPEKKFVETFLKPPLYSTAFAEGYGTLYTAVYRARKREMEMRWPGTTWSFSLTKFEEGQRRVVIPGT
;
A
#
# COMPACT_ATOMS: atom_id res chain seq x y z
N VAL A 1 8.23 -4.44 -4.76
CA VAL A 1 8.71 -3.90 -6.06
C VAL A 1 9.57 -4.95 -6.73
N ASN A 2 9.64 -5.00 -8.07
CA ASN A 2 10.54 -5.90 -8.81
C ASN A 2 11.53 -5.13 -9.71
N ASP A 3 12.37 -5.86 -10.44
CA ASP A 3 13.42 -5.37 -11.33
C ASP A 3 12.88 -4.70 -12.60
N ALA A 4 11.68 -5.06 -13.05
CA ALA A 4 10.95 -4.33 -14.10
C ALA A 4 10.51 -2.92 -13.64
N GLY A 5 10.41 -2.69 -12.33
CA GLY A 5 9.95 -1.43 -11.73
C GLY A 5 8.48 -1.45 -11.32
N LEU A 6 7.83 -2.62 -11.31
CA LEU A 6 6.48 -2.79 -10.77
C LEU A 6 6.52 -2.74 -9.25
N ALA A 7 5.83 -1.76 -8.65
CA ALA A 7 5.64 -1.63 -7.21
C ALA A 7 4.22 -2.05 -6.82
N VAL A 8 4.09 -2.64 -5.63
CA VAL A 8 2.81 -3.06 -5.05
C VAL A 8 2.71 -2.51 -3.63
N SER A 9 1.53 -2.04 -3.25
CA SER A 9 1.15 -1.78 -1.86
C SER A 9 -0.08 -2.59 -1.50
N LEU A 10 -0.25 -2.83 -0.21
CA LEU A 10 -1.30 -3.68 0.34
C LEU A 10 -1.94 -2.98 1.54
N THR A 11 -3.27 -3.01 1.59
CA THR A 11 -4.02 -2.73 2.81
C THR A 11 -5.11 -3.78 3.01
N PHE A 12 -5.60 -3.88 4.25
CA PHE A 12 -6.76 -4.71 4.57
C PHE A 12 -8.04 -4.11 3.95
N GLY A 13 -8.89 -4.94 3.35
CA GLY A 13 -10.09 -4.48 2.63
C GLY A 13 -11.28 -4.09 3.53
N GLY A 14 -11.14 -4.17 4.86
CA GLY A 14 -12.16 -3.69 5.80
C GLY A 14 -13.37 -4.62 5.98
N ARG A 15 -13.22 -5.91 5.68
CA ARG A 15 -14.27 -6.94 5.83
C ARG A 15 -13.71 -8.18 6.50
N GLN A 16 -14.44 -8.75 7.46
CA GLN A 16 -14.03 -9.97 8.20
C GLN A 16 -14.38 -11.27 7.47
N ILE A 17 -14.66 -11.23 6.17
CA ILE A 17 -15.03 -12.43 5.42
C ILE A 17 -13.77 -13.24 5.13
N VAL A 18 -13.85 -14.52 5.49
CA VAL A 18 -12.84 -15.53 5.19
C VAL A 18 -13.46 -16.56 4.24
N GLY A 19 -12.70 -16.99 3.24
CA GLY A 19 -13.11 -18.04 2.32
C GLY A 19 -11.93 -18.81 1.74
N THR A 20 -12.19 -19.62 0.72
CA THR A 20 -11.15 -20.42 0.08
C THR A 20 -10.37 -19.58 -0.94
N GLY A 21 -9.05 -19.47 -0.75
CA GLY A 21 -8.15 -18.77 -1.64
C GLY A 21 -6.73 -18.69 -1.08
N PHE A 22 -5.85 -17.94 -1.73
CA PHE A 22 -4.46 -17.79 -1.31
C PHE A 22 -4.28 -16.71 -0.24
N GLY A 23 -3.25 -16.90 0.59
CA GLY A 23 -2.70 -15.86 1.45
C GLY A 23 -2.17 -14.69 0.62
N VAL A 24 -2.48 -13.44 1.01
CA VAL A 24 -2.01 -12.27 0.24
C VAL A 24 -0.49 -12.19 0.07
N PRO A 25 0.37 -12.65 1.02
CA PRO A 25 1.82 -12.68 0.75
C PRO A 25 2.18 -13.53 -0.48
N LEU A 26 1.50 -14.65 -0.70
CA LEU A 26 1.72 -15.51 -1.87
C LEU A 26 1.22 -14.84 -3.15
N ILE A 27 0.06 -14.17 -3.09
CA ILE A 27 -0.49 -13.42 -4.23
C ILE A 27 0.47 -12.30 -4.65
N LEU A 28 0.95 -11.50 -3.69
CA LEU A 28 1.89 -10.41 -3.98
C LEU A 28 3.23 -10.94 -4.50
N ARG A 29 3.73 -12.05 -3.93
CA ARG A 29 4.95 -12.68 -4.44
C ARG A 29 4.78 -13.15 -5.88
N TYR A 30 3.65 -13.78 -6.19
CA TYR A 30 3.34 -14.23 -7.55
C TYR A 30 3.31 -13.05 -8.52
N VAL A 31 2.54 -12.00 -8.22
CA VAL A 31 2.46 -10.78 -9.05
C VAL A 31 3.84 -10.17 -9.27
N LEU A 32 4.62 -9.96 -8.21
CA LEU A 32 5.96 -9.37 -8.32
C LEU A 32 6.95 -10.24 -9.10
N GLN A 33 6.71 -11.55 -9.19
CA GLN A 33 7.59 -12.48 -9.90
C GLN A 33 7.17 -12.72 -11.36
N SER A 34 5.89 -12.50 -11.71
CA SER A 34 5.35 -12.84 -13.04
C SER A 34 4.87 -11.66 -13.87
N CYS A 35 4.86 -10.43 -13.33
CA CYS A 35 4.31 -9.25 -14.00
C CYS A 35 5.32 -8.10 -14.05
N ASP A 36 5.36 -7.41 -15.18
CA ASP A 36 6.20 -6.24 -15.40
C ASP A 36 5.38 -4.93 -15.43
N THR A 37 4.09 -5.02 -15.78
CA THR A 37 3.21 -3.87 -15.94
C THR A 37 2.03 -3.88 -14.97
N ALA A 38 1.44 -2.70 -14.74
CA ALA A 38 0.24 -2.58 -13.92
C ALA A 38 -0.94 -3.36 -14.52
N GLU A 39 -1.04 -3.39 -15.85
CA GLU A 39 -2.06 -4.12 -16.61
C GLU A 39 -1.98 -5.64 -16.38
N GLN A 40 -0.80 -6.24 -16.58
CA GLN A 40 -0.56 -7.66 -16.31
C GLN A 40 -0.89 -8.02 -14.85
N ALA A 41 -0.47 -7.16 -13.91
CA ALA A 41 -0.78 -7.34 -12.50
C ALA A 41 -2.29 -7.27 -12.23
N GLY A 42 -3.02 -6.36 -12.88
CA GLY A 42 -4.47 -6.26 -12.80
C GLY A 42 -5.18 -7.53 -13.27
N GLU A 43 -4.77 -8.09 -14.41
CA GLU A 43 -5.32 -9.34 -14.93
C GLU A 43 -5.10 -10.52 -13.96
N VAL A 44 -3.96 -10.56 -13.29
CA VAL A 44 -3.65 -11.54 -12.23
C VAL A 44 -4.54 -11.34 -11.02
N LEU A 45 -4.59 -10.12 -10.48
CA LEU A 45 -5.33 -9.79 -9.28
C LEU A 45 -6.86 -9.96 -9.47
N ALA A 46 -7.38 -9.76 -10.68
CA ALA A 46 -8.79 -9.95 -11.00
C ALA A 46 -9.24 -11.41 -10.86
N ARG A 47 -8.36 -12.38 -11.15
CA ARG A 47 -8.71 -13.81 -11.24
C ARG A 47 -8.20 -14.66 -10.08
N VAL A 48 -7.11 -14.27 -9.42
CA VAL A 48 -6.50 -15.08 -8.35
C VAL A 48 -7.40 -15.08 -7.11
N PRO A 49 -7.78 -16.25 -6.59
CA PRO A 49 -8.63 -16.32 -5.40
C PRO A 49 -7.86 -15.87 -4.16
N THR A 50 -8.47 -14.99 -3.37
CA THR A 50 -7.97 -14.57 -2.05
C THR A 50 -8.80 -15.21 -0.94
N HIS A 51 -8.17 -15.54 0.18
CA HIS A 51 -8.87 -16.06 1.37
C HIS A 51 -9.52 -14.96 2.23
N MET A 52 -9.11 -13.69 2.08
CA MET A 52 -9.63 -12.54 2.84
C MET A 52 -9.76 -11.29 1.95
N SER A 53 -10.35 -10.22 2.49
CA SER A 53 -10.48 -8.94 1.78
C SER A 53 -9.21 -8.08 1.83
N TYR A 54 -8.77 -7.61 0.66
CA TYR A 54 -7.57 -6.80 0.51
C TYR A 54 -7.76 -5.71 -0.56
N ASN A 55 -7.02 -4.62 -0.43
CA ASN A 55 -6.80 -3.68 -1.51
C ASN A 55 -5.33 -3.78 -1.93
N VAL A 56 -5.09 -4.05 -3.20
CA VAL A 56 -3.75 -4.12 -3.77
C VAL A 56 -3.61 -3.02 -4.81
N THR A 57 -2.81 -2.00 -4.52
CA THR A 57 -2.48 -0.96 -5.50
C THR A 57 -1.17 -1.32 -6.17
N VAL A 58 -1.14 -1.23 -7.50
CA VAL A 58 0.04 -1.51 -8.32
C VAL A 58 0.43 -0.26 -9.11
N LEU A 59 1.74 -0.03 -9.27
CA LEU A 59 2.30 1.09 -10.04
C LEU A 59 3.48 0.58 -10.87
N ASP A 60 3.49 0.83 -12.17
CA ASP A 60 4.60 0.44 -13.04
C ASP A 60 5.57 1.59 -13.38
N ALA A 61 6.65 1.25 -14.08
CA ALA A 61 7.69 2.22 -14.48
C ALA A 61 7.20 3.29 -15.47
N GLU A 62 6.10 3.02 -16.18
CA GLU A 62 5.42 3.95 -17.09
C GLU A 62 4.42 4.86 -16.36
N ARG A 63 4.31 4.72 -15.03
CA ARG A 63 3.38 5.44 -14.14
C ARG A 63 1.92 5.06 -14.35
N ARG A 64 1.64 3.92 -14.96
CA ARG A 64 0.30 3.35 -14.95
C ARG A 64 0.06 2.70 -13.59
N TYR A 65 -1.16 2.86 -13.09
CA TYR A 65 -1.55 2.30 -11.81
C TYR A 65 -3.00 1.84 -11.82
N LEU A 66 -3.29 0.88 -10.96
CA LEU A 66 -4.63 0.45 -10.62
C LEU A 66 -4.67 -0.04 -9.18
N THR A 67 -5.87 -0.14 -8.63
CA THR A 67 -6.14 -0.73 -7.32
C THR A 67 -7.15 -1.86 -7.49
N ALA A 68 -6.76 -3.07 -7.10
CA ALA A 68 -7.63 -4.25 -7.06
C ALA A 68 -8.23 -4.41 -5.66
N MET A 69 -9.55 -4.32 -5.56
CA MET A 69 -10.33 -4.62 -4.36
C MET A 69 -10.74 -6.10 -4.41
N MET A 70 -10.01 -6.94 -3.68
CA MET A 70 -10.18 -8.39 -3.67
C MET A 70 -11.03 -8.83 -2.48
N ALA A 71 -11.87 -9.85 -2.66
CA ALA A 71 -12.56 -10.52 -1.57
C ALA A 71 -12.89 -11.98 -1.96
N PRO A 72 -12.93 -12.91 -0.99
CA PRO A 72 -13.24 -14.32 -1.28
C PRO A 72 -14.63 -14.54 -1.90
N ASP A 73 -15.58 -13.65 -1.60
CA ASP A 73 -16.99 -13.69 -1.99
C ASP A 73 -17.35 -12.76 -3.16
N ARG A 74 -16.38 -12.02 -3.72
CA ARG A 74 -16.58 -11.12 -4.87
C ARG A 74 -15.58 -11.46 -5.98
N LYS A 75 -16.09 -12.06 -7.06
CA LYS A 75 -15.29 -12.49 -8.21
C LYS A 75 -15.92 -11.98 -9.53
N PRO A 76 -15.13 -11.43 -10.46
CA PRO A 76 -13.70 -11.09 -10.32
C PRO A 76 -13.46 -9.99 -9.27
N ALA A 77 -12.20 -9.78 -8.88
CA ALA A 77 -11.87 -8.61 -8.05
C ALA A 77 -12.19 -7.31 -8.79
N LEU A 78 -12.65 -6.29 -8.06
CA LEU A 78 -12.97 -5.00 -8.66
C LEU A 78 -11.67 -4.23 -8.92
N LEU A 79 -11.38 -3.93 -10.20
CA LEU A 79 -10.26 -3.10 -10.59
C LEU A 79 -10.70 -1.64 -10.71
N THR A 80 -9.96 -0.73 -10.09
CA THR A 80 -10.22 0.71 -10.13
C THR A 80 -8.94 1.48 -10.46
N HIS A 81 -9.07 2.75 -10.81
CA HIS A 81 -7.95 3.68 -10.90
C HIS A 81 -7.89 4.61 -9.68
N ALA A 82 -8.24 4.10 -8.49
CA ALA A 82 -8.07 4.84 -7.25
C ALA A 82 -6.58 4.91 -6.88
N ALA A 83 -6.03 6.13 -6.82
CA ALA A 83 -4.63 6.38 -6.43
C ALA A 83 -4.39 6.26 -4.91
N VAL A 84 -5.48 6.24 -4.13
CA VAL A 84 -5.45 6.12 -2.67
C VAL A 84 -6.22 4.85 -2.29
N ALA A 85 -5.61 4.03 -1.44
CA ALA A 85 -6.26 2.89 -0.81
C ALA A 85 -5.92 2.90 0.68
N THR A 86 -6.96 2.84 1.51
CA THR A 86 -6.83 2.71 2.97
C THR A 86 -7.43 1.38 3.41
N ASN A 87 -7.98 1.27 4.62
CA ASN A 87 -8.41 0.00 5.21
C ASN A 87 -9.91 -0.32 5.02
N HIS A 88 -10.47 0.11 3.88
CA HIS A 88 -11.83 -0.21 3.44
C HIS A 88 -11.88 -0.30 1.90
N GLN A 89 -12.95 -0.87 1.35
CA GLN A 89 -13.21 -0.94 -0.10
C GLN A 89 -14.13 0.23 -0.51
N GLU A 90 -15.04 0.02 -1.48
CA GLU A 90 -15.96 1.06 -1.97
C GLU A 90 -16.78 1.76 -0.87
N ARG A 91 -17.06 1.04 0.22
CA ARG A 91 -17.78 1.56 1.39
C ARG A 91 -17.22 0.95 2.67
N VAL A 92 -17.47 1.64 3.77
CA VAL A 92 -17.21 1.11 5.10
C VAL A 92 -18.23 0.02 5.41
N GLU A 93 -17.76 -1.22 5.48
CA GLU A 93 -18.58 -2.39 5.86
C GLU A 93 -18.29 -2.86 7.30
N TRP A 94 -17.24 -2.34 7.94
CA TRP A 94 -16.90 -2.60 9.34
C TRP A 94 -16.61 -1.29 10.08
N ALA A 95 -17.66 -0.72 10.68
CA ALA A 95 -17.62 0.64 11.24
C ALA A 95 -16.60 0.80 12.38
N ASP A 96 -16.53 -0.16 13.31
CA ASP A 96 -15.62 -0.06 14.46
C ASP A 96 -14.15 -0.09 14.02
N HIS A 97 -13.81 -0.97 13.08
CA HIS A 97 -12.47 -0.99 12.46
C HIS A 97 -12.17 0.29 11.68
N ALA A 98 -13.16 0.83 10.96
CA ALA A 98 -12.99 2.09 10.23
C ALA A 98 -12.69 3.27 11.16
N ARG A 99 -13.38 3.37 12.31
CA ARG A 99 -13.10 4.36 13.35
C ARG A 99 -11.72 4.16 13.95
N PHE A 100 -11.40 2.93 14.37
CA PHE A 100 -10.12 2.59 14.99
C PHE A 100 -8.92 2.93 14.09
N THR A 101 -9.04 2.66 12.79
CA THR A 101 -7.97 2.92 11.82
C THR A 101 -8.02 4.32 11.19
N ALA A 102 -9.02 5.15 11.54
CA ALA A 102 -9.30 6.44 10.91
C ALA A 102 -9.25 6.37 9.37
N THR A 103 -9.83 5.30 8.80
CA THR A 103 -9.59 4.93 7.40
C THR A 103 -10.15 5.96 6.43
N VAL A 104 -11.33 6.52 6.73
CA VAL A 104 -12.01 7.51 5.88
C VAL A 104 -11.30 8.85 5.98
N GLU A 105 -10.85 9.22 7.19
CA GLU A 105 -10.13 10.45 7.46
C GLU A 105 -8.78 10.48 6.73
N ARG A 106 -8.03 9.37 6.77
CA ARG A 106 -6.75 9.24 6.05
C ARG A 106 -6.93 9.26 4.54
N GLU A 107 -7.96 8.59 4.03
CA GLU A 107 -8.27 8.63 2.60
C GLU A 107 -8.61 10.04 2.15
N ARG A 108 -9.54 10.72 2.85
CA ARG A 108 -9.92 12.09 2.57
C ARG A 108 -8.73 13.03 2.63
N PHE A 109 -7.86 12.88 3.63
CA PHE A 109 -6.63 13.67 3.76
C PHE A 109 -5.73 13.50 2.51
N LEU A 110 -5.48 12.26 2.08
CA LEU A 110 -4.64 11.98 0.91
C LEU A 110 -5.27 12.49 -0.39
N LEU A 111 -6.57 12.28 -0.60
CA LEU A 111 -7.28 12.77 -1.78
C LEU A 111 -7.25 14.30 -1.84
N GLN A 112 -7.47 14.99 -0.72
CA GLN A 112 -7.35 16.45 -0.67
C GLN A 112 -5.93 16.93 -0.98
N ARG A 113 -4.89 16.23 -0.52
CA ARG A 113 -3.50 16.58 -0.86
C ARG A 113 -3.22 16.37 -2.34
N LEU A 114 -3.69 15.27 -2.94
CA LEU A 114 -3.49 14.99 -4.37
C LEU A 114 -4.26 15.95 -5.29
N MET A 115 -5.48 16.34 -4.92
CA MET A 115 -6.34 17.17 -5.78
C MET A 115 -6.10 18.67 -5.63
N LEU A 116 -5.81 19.14 -4.41
CA LEU A 116 -5.78 20.58 -4.11
C LEU A 116 -4.36 21.17 -4.02
N HIS A 117 -3.33 20.32 -3.94
CA HIS A 117 -1.95 20.77 -3.73
C HIS A 117 -0.99 20.04 -4.68
N VAL A 118 -0.32 20.76 -5.57
CA VAL A 118 0.87 20.23 -6.25
C VAL A 118 2.05 20.39 -5.30
N ASP A 119 2.09 19.56 -4.25
CA ASP A 119 3.22 19.53 -3.33
C ASP A 119 4.47 19.01 -4.07
N PRO A 120 5.65 19.61 -3.84
CA PRO A 120 6.90 18.96 -4.19
C PRO A 120 6.97 17.58 -3.53
N GLU A 121 7.54 16.60 -4.23
CA GLU A 121 7.61 15.19 -3.79
C GLU A 121 8.03 15.06 -2.32
N LYS A 122 9.10 15.76 -1.92
CA LYS A 122 9.62 15.75 -0.54
C LYS A 122 8.55 16.14 0.48
N LYS A 123 7.79 17.20 0.21
CA LYS A 123 6.74 17.71 1.10
C LYS A 123 5.56 16.74 1.18
N PHE A 124 5.19 16.11 0.07
CA PHE A 124 4.15 15.07 0.07
C PHE A 124 4.58 13.86 0.92
N VAL A 125 5.79 13.35 0.72
CA VAL A 125 6.31 12.21 1.49
C VAL A 125 6.42 12.54 2.99
N GLU A 126 6.81 13.75 3.36
CA GLU A 126 6.88 14.18 4.77
C GLU A 126 5.52 14.13 5.49
N THR A 127 4.40 14.20 4.76
CA THR A 127 3.06 14.04 5.39
C THR A 127 2.84 12.64 5.94
N PHE A 128 3.44 11.61 5.34
CA PHE A 128 3.36 10.23 5.81
C PHE A 128 4.15 9.99 7.10
N LEU A 129 4.93 10.98 7.57
CA LEU A 129 5.70 10.92 8.81
C LEU A 129 5.04 11.72 9.94
N LYS A 130 3.78 12.15 9.74
CA LYS A 130 2.99 12.94 10.69
C LYS A 130 1.55 12.42 10.77
N PRO A 131 0.83 12.68 11.86
CA PRO A 131 -0.61 12.46 11.90
C PRO A 131 -1.33 13.22 10.76
N PRO A 132 -2.42 12.67 10.19
CA PRO A 132 -3.10 11.43 10.58
C PRO A 132 -2.53 10.16 9.92
N LEU A 133 -1.48 10.26 9.10
CA LEU A 133 -0.94 9.12 8.34
C LEU A 133 0.05 8.27 9.14
N TYR A 134 0.82 8.92 10.01
CA TYR A 134 1.73 8.25 10.95
C TYR A 134 1.03 8.06 12.29
N SER A 135 0.75 6.80 12.65
CA SER A 135 0.17 6.42 13.93
C SER A 135 1.25 6.01 14.92
N THR A 136 1.13 6.46 16.18
CA THR A 136 2.01 6.09 17.30
C THR A 136 1.31 5.27 18.38
N ALA A 137 0.12 4.73 18.10
CA ALA A 137 -0.70 3.98 19.08
C ALA A 137 -0.18 2.54 19.32
N PHE A 138 1.14 2.35 19.42
CA PHE A 138 1.77 1.03 19.51
C PHE A 138 1.26 0.20 20.71
N ALA A 139 0.97 0.88 21.83
CA ALA A 139 0.38 0.26 23.02
C ALA A 139 -1.02 -0.35 22.77
N GLU A 140 -1.73 0.12 21.75
CA GLU A 140 -3.05 -0.36 21.34
C GLU A 140 -2.96 -1.40 20.21
N GLY A 141 -1.76 -1.89 19.89
CA GLY A 141 -1.52 -2.82 18.79
C GLY A 141 -1.62 -2.18 17.40
N TYR A 142 -1.58 -0.85 17.32
CA TYR A 142 -1.75 -0.10 16.07
C TYR A 142 -0.71 1.00 15.91
N GLY A 143 0.18 0.89 14.93
CA GLY A 143 1.18 1.95 14.72
C GLY A 143 1.91 1.82 13.40
N THR A 144 2.41 2.94 12.91
CA THR A 144 3.17 2.99 11.66
C THR A 144 4.59 2.52 11.95
N LEU A 145 4.91 1.29 11.53
CA LEU A 145 6.24 0.72 11.69
C LEU A 145 7.28 1.36 10.77
N TYR A 146 6.87 1.79 9.57
CA TYR A 146 7.70 2.48 8.58
C TYR A 146 6.82 3.11 7.50
N THR A 147 7.40 4.04 6.75
CA THR A 147 6.86 4.54 5.48
C THR A 147 7.76 4.11 4.34
N ALA A 148 7.22 3.39 3.36
CA ALA A 148 7.95 3.01 2.15
C ALA A 148 7.61 3.96 0.99
N VAL A 149 8.63 4.42 0.27
CA VAL A 149 8.49 5.26 -0.92
C VAL A 149 9.09 4.52 -2.10
N TYR A 150 8.30 4.32 -3.16
CA TYR A 150 8.75 3.68 -4.39
C TYR A 150 8.78 4.68 -5.53
N ARG A 151 9.91 4.76 -6.23
CA ARG A 151 10.05 5.53 -7.47
C ARG A 151 10.23 4.56 -8.62
N ALA A 152 9.11 3.96 -9.06
CA ALA A 152 9.07 2.89 -10.06
C ALA A 152 9.96 3.17 -11.28
N ARG A 153 9.79 4.34 -11.93
CA ARG A 153 10.58 4.73 -13.10
C ARG A 153 12.09 4.84 -12.83
N LYS A 154 12.48 5.28 -11.63
CA LYS A 154 13.89 5.41 -11.23
C LYS A 154 14.47 4.10 -10.70
N ARG A 155 13.64 3.09 -10.43
CA ARG A 155 14.03 1.84 -9.75
C ARG A 155 14.71 2.12 -8.41
N GLU A 156 14.12 3.03 -7.64
CA GLU A 156 14.58 3.41 -6.30
C GLU A 156 13.49 3.14 -5.26
N MET A 157 13.92 2.84 -4.04
CA MET A 157 13.06 2.67 -2.87
C MET A 157 13.66 3.43 -1.68
N GLU A 158 12.81 3.96 -0.82
CA GLU A 158 13.23 4.45 0.50
C GLU A 158 12.35 3.87 1.60
N MET A 159 12.98 3.56 2.72
CA MET A 159 12.33 3.32 4.00
C MET A 159 12.52 4.55 4.88
N ARG A 160 11.43 5.04 5.46
CA ARG A 160 11.42 6.27 6.25
C ARG A 160 10.78 6.09 7.61
N TRP A 161 11.34 6.80 8.57
CA TRP A 161 10.85 7.06 9.92
C TRP A 161 11.03 8.54 10.24
N PRO A 162 10.37 9.09 11.27
CA PRO A 162 10.66 10.44 11.74
C PRO A 162 12.17 10.64 11.98
N GLY A 163 12.78 11.58 11.26
CA GLY A 163 14.21 11.89 11.35
C GLY A 163 15.17 10.88 10.70
N THR A 164 14.69 9.76 10.14
CA THR A 164 15.55 8.73 9.55
C THR A 164 15.08 8.31 8.15
N THR A 165 16.01 8.33 7.19
CA THR A 165 15.80 7.81 5.84
C THR A 165 16.84 6.73 5.54
N TRP A 166 16.40 5.67 4.87
CA TRP A 166 17.25 4.61 4.35
C TRP A 166 16.88 4.32 2.90
N SER A 167 17.80 4.60 1.99
CA SER A 167 17.56 4.53 0.54
C SER A 167 18.18 3.28 -0.07
N PHE A 168 17.53 2.75 -1.10
CA PHE A 168 17.92 1.57 -1.84
C PHE A 168 17.82 1.81 -3.34
N SER A 169 18.83 1.36 -4.09
CA SER A 169 18.73 1.17 -5.52
C SER A 169 18.25 -0.26 -5.80
N LEU A 170 17.30 -0.42 -6.73
CA LEU A 170 16.87 -1.75 -7.18
C LEU A 170 17.75 -2.29 -8.31
N THR A 171 18.56 -1.45 -8.95
CA THR A 171 19.52 -1.90 -9.97
C THR A 171 20.81 -2.42 -9.36
N LYS A 172 21.18 -1.92 -8.18
CA LYS A 172 22.33 -2.36 -7.40
C LYS A 172 21.93 -2.46 -5.94
N PHE A 173 21.07 -3.44 -5.65
CA PHE A 173 20.58 -3.67 -4.31
C PHE A 173 21.71 -4.19 -3.42
N GLU A 174 21.88 -3.55 -2.27
CA GLU A 174 22.83 -3.96 -1.24
C GLU A 174 22.03 -4.35 0.01
N GLU A 175 22.21 -5.59 0.46
CA GLU A 175 21.59 -6.07 1.69
C GLU A 175 22.14 -5.31 2.89
N GLY A 176 21.29 -5.08 3.88
CA GLY A 176 21.70 -4.41 5.09
C GLY A 176 20.68 -4.55 6.20
N GLN A 177 21.08 -4.08 7.38
CA GLN A 177 20.25 -4.03 8.57
C GLN A 177 20.37 -2.65 9.22
N ARG A 178 19.28 -2.17 9.82
CA ARG A 178 19.26 -0.91 10.56
C ARG A 178 18.40 -1.07 11.79
N ARG A 179 18.93 -0.65 12.94
CA ARG A 179 18.15 -0.47 14.16
C ARG A 179 17.51 0.91 14.11
N VAL A 180 16.20 0.97 14.32
CA VAL A 180 15.44 2.21 14.33
C VAL A 180 14.75 2.36 15.69
N VAL A 181 14.62 3.59 16.15
CA VAL A 181 13.83 3.91 17.34
C VAL A 181 12.46 4.35 16.86
N ILE A 182 11.42 3.70 17.37
CA ILE A 182 10.05 4.03 17.04
C ILE A 182 9.55 5.03 18.09
N PRO A 183 8.90 6.15 17.70
CA PRO A 183 8.38 7.10 18.67
C PRO A 183 7.31 6.44 19.56
N GLY A 184 7.43 6.57 20.88
CA GLY A 184 6.45 6.03 21.84
C GLY A 184 6.70 4.60 22.31
N THR A 185 7.85 4.01 21.99
CA THR A 185 8.38 2.79 22.61
C THR A 185 9.56 3.09 23.52
#